data_AF-W2T4Y8-F1
#
_entry.id   AF-W2T4Y8-F1
#
_cell.length_a   1.000
_cell.length_b   1.000
_cell.length_c   1.000
_cell.angle_alpha   90.00
_cell.angle_beta   90.00
_cell.angle_gamma   90.00
#
_symmetry.space_group_name_H-M   'P 1'
#
loop_
_entity.id
_entity.type
_entity.pdbx_description
1 polymer ?
#
loop_
_entity_poly.entity_id
_entity_poly.type
_entity_poly.pdbx_seq_one_letter_code
_entity_poly.pdbx_strand_id
1 'polypeptide(L)' 'MALIRDMLLALFALVHTASAAVSSFNYVPLGSNPTLYTPGFEPIMHLDQHTFSDTVYGQDRAFLVEFYADCCVF' A
#
# COMPACT_ATOMS: atom_id res chain seq x y z
N MET A 1 -12.75 -29.57 -25.33
CA MET A 1 -12.43 -28.18 -25.74
C MET A 1 -13.12 -27.12 -24.88
N ALA A 2 -14.43 -27.20 -24.62
CA ALA A 2 -15.16 -26.18 -23.85
C ALA A 2 -14.73 -26.07 -22.36
N LEU A 3 -14.48 -27.20 -21.71
CA LEU A 3 -14.15 -27.26 -20.27
C LEU A 3 -12.86 -26.49 -19.91
N ILE A 4 -11.84 -26.54 -20.76
CA ILE A 4 -10.57 -25.81 -20.56
C ILE A 4 -10.76 -24.30 -20.77
N ARG A 5 -11.55 -23.91 -21.78
CA ARG A 5 -11.87 -22.50 -22.06
C ARG A 5 -12.62 -21.87 -20.90
N ASP A 6 -13.62 -22.57 -20.37
CA ASP A 6 -14.46 -22.07 -19.27
C ASP A 6 -13.65 -21.99 -17.96
N MET A 7 -12.70 -22.92 -17.75
CA MET A 7 -11.74 -22.86 -16.62
C MET A 7 -10.75 -21.68 -16.76
N LEU A 8 -10.28 -21.40 -17.98
CA LEU A 8 -9.40 -20.25 -18.24
C LEU A 8 -10.12 -18.92 -17.99
N LEU A 9 -11.39 -18.81 -18.43
CA LEU A 9 -12.23 -17.64 -18.20
C LEU A 9 -12.50 -17.41 -16.71
N ALA A 10 -12.75 -18.47 -15.95
CA ALA A 10 -12.89 -18.39 -14.48
C ALA A 10 -11.59 -17.92 -13.80
N LEU A 11 -10.42 -18.38 -14.29
CA LEU A 11 -9.12 -17.95 -13.78
C LEU A 11 -8.87 -16.46 -14.06
N PHE A 12 -9.16 -15.98 -15.28
CA PHE A 12 -9.05 -14.56 -15.65
C PHE A 12 -10.00 -13.65 -14.86
N ALA A 13 -11.21 -14.15 -14.53
CA ALA A 13 -12.15 -13.43 -13.68
C ALA A 13 -11.66 -13.32 -12.22
N LEU A 14 -10.93 -14.31 -11.71
CA LEU A 14 -10.36 -14.29 -10.36
C LEU A 14 -9.30 -13.17 -10.19
N VAL A 15 -8.49 -12.94 -11.23
CA VAL A 15 -7.38 -11.95 -11.22
C VAL A 15 -7.88 -10.52 -10.99
N HIS A 16 -9.13 -10.21 -11.34
CA HIS A 16 -9.69 -8.86 -11.22
C HIS A 16 -10.15 -8.47 -9.80
N THR A 17 -10.01 -9.36 -8.81
CA THR A 17 -10.47 -9.08 -7.43
C THR A 17 -9.35 -8.68 -6.47
N ALA A 18 -8.09 -8.67 -6.92
CA ALA A 18 -6.97 -8.17 -6.12
C ALA A 18 -6.90 -6.63 -6.20
N SER A 19 -7.60 -5.96 -5.30
CA SER A 19 -7.42 -4.53 -5.03
C SER A 19 -6.23 -4.36 -4.09
N ALA A 20 -5.13 -3.79 -4.58
CA ALA A 20 -3.97 -3.41 -3.76
C ALA A 20 -4.05 -1.92 -3.42
N ALA A 21 -3.75 -1.55 -2.17
CA ALA A 21 -3.72 -0.16 -1.73
C ALA A 21 -2.27 0.34 -1.72
N VAL A 22 -1.86 1.00 -2.80
CA VAL A 22 -0.51 1.57 -2.90
C VAL A 22 -0.52 3.00 -2.37
N SER A 23 0.41 3.31 -1.47
CA SER A 23 0.55 4.65 -0.92
C SER A 23 1.28 5.62 -1.87
N SER A 24 1.10 6.92 -1.66
CA SER A 24 1.74 8.01 -2.40
C SER A 24 2.17 9.14 -1.45
N PHE A 25 2.93 10.11 -1.94
CA PHE A 25 3.38 11.25 -1.11
C PHE A 25 2.24 12.06 -0.49
N ASN A 26 1.06 12.05 -1.10
CA ASN A 26 -0.11 12.78 -0.62
C ASN A 26 -1.07 11.89 0.19
N TYR A 27 -0.69 10.63 0.43
CA TYR A 27 -1.54 9.70 1.14
C TYR A 27 -1.67 10.10 2.61
N VAL A 28 -2.90 10.10 3.12
CA VAL A 28 -3.21 10.32 4.53
C VAL A 28 -3.52 8.94 5.14
N PRO A 29 -2.73 8.47 6.11
CA PRO A 29 -2.97 7.22 6.82
C PRO A 29 -4.39 7.12 7.37
N LEU A 30 -4.94 5.91 7.37
CA LEU A 30 -6.19 5.64 8.05
C LEU A 30 -6.01 5.77 9.57
N GLY A 31 -6.88 6.58 10.19
CA GLY A 31 -6.88 6.82 11.62
C GLY A 31 -7.07 8.30 11.94
N SER A 32 -7.03 8.61 13.23
CA SER A 32 -7.18 9.98 13.76
C SER A 32 -5.97 10.44 14.56
N ASN A 33 -4.90 9.63 14.59
CA ASN A 33 -3.68 10.02 15.27
C ASN A 33 -2.99 11.14 14.49
N PRO A 34 -2.40 12.12 15.19
CA PRO A 34 -1.64 13.17 14.54
C PRO A 34 -0.41 12.56 13.83
N THR A 35 -0.12 13.06 12.64
CA THR A 35 1.10 12.69 11.92
C THR A 35 2.22 13.67 12.25
N LEU A 36 3.46 13.17 12.38
CA LEU A 36 4.63 14.03 12.57
C LEU A 36 5.00 14.81 11.30
N TYR A 37 4.74 14.23 10.13
CA TYR A 37 4.98 14.84 8.81
C TYR A 37 3.66 15.23 8.16
N THR A 38 3.70 16.22 7.27
CA THR A 38 2.51 16.73 6.56
C THR A 38 2.40 16.04 5.18
N PRO A 39 1.33 15.28 4.92
CA PRO A 39 1.13 14.63 3.63
C PRO A 39 1.20 15.64 2.47
N GLY A 40 2.04 15.34 1.48
CA GLY A 40 2.23 16.14 0.28
C GLY A 40 3.10 17.40 0.44
N PHE A 41 3.62 17.67 1.64
CA PHE A 41 4.57 18.76 1.84
C PHE A 41 6.01 18.22 1.85
N GLU A 42 6.34 17.34 2.79
CA GLU A 42 7.62 16.63 2.79
C GLU A 42 7.64 15.52 1.72
N PRO A 43 8.80 15.21 1.12
CA PRO A 43 8.96 14.10 0.17
C PRO A 43 9.03 12.76 0.93
N ILE A 44 8.08 12.53 1.83
CA ILE A 44 7.96 11.33 2.65
C ILE A 44 6.60 10.70 2.34
N MET A 45 6.60 9.41 2.05
CA MET A 45 5.37 8.66 1.83
C MET A 45 4.89 8.10 3.16
N HIS A 46 3.65 8.43 3.53
CA HIS A 46 3.04 7.87 4.72
C HIS A 46 2.57 6.45 4.46
N LEU A 47 2.76 5.55 5.43
CA LEU A 47 2.33 4.16 5.33
C LEU A 47 1.46 3.83 6.53
N ASP A 48 0.50 2.93 6.32
CA ASP A 48 -0.29 2.31 7.36
C ASP A 48 -0.41 0.80 7.14
N GLN A 49 -1.15 0.13 8.02
CA GLN A 49 -1.32 -1.32 7.95
C GLN A 49 -1.90 -1.80 6.60
N HIS A 50 -2.73 -0.99 5.95
CA HIS A 50 -3.41 -1.36 4.72
C HIS A 50 -2.53 -1.16 3.48
N THR A 51 -1.57 -0.24 3.56
CA THR A 51 -0.76 0.18 2.42
C THR A 51 0.68 -0.33 2.47
N PHE A 52 1.21 -0.69 3.64
CA PHE A 52 2.61 -1.07 3.81
C PHE A 52 3.03 -2.23 2.90
N SER A 53 2.27 -3.33 2.92
CA SER A 53 2.64 -4.55 2.19
C SER A 53 2.71 -4.29 0.68
N ASP A 54 1.67 -3.66 0.15
CA ASP A 54 1.52 -3.41 -1.28
C ASP A 54 2.49 -2.35 -1.80
N THR A 55 2.94 -1.46 -0.91
CA THR A 55 3.88 -0.38 -1.26
C THR A 55 5.33 -0.82 -1.15
N VAL A 56 5.70 -1.61 -0.13
CA VAL A 56 7.10 -1.93 0.18
C VAL A 56 7.57 -3.24 -0.44
N TYR A 57 6.73 -4.28 -0.46
CA TYR A 57 7.15 -5.59 -0.97
C TYR A 57 7.01 -5.69 -2.49
N GLY A 58 7.86 -6.54 -3.10
CA GLY A 58 7.77 -6.87 -4.53
C GLY A 58 8.13 -5.73 -5.48
N GLN A 59 8.82 -4.69 -5.00
CA GLN A 59 9.16 -3.51 -5.78
C GLN A 59 10.52 -3.60 -6.47
N ASP A 60 10.70 -2.75 -7.48
CA ASP A 60 11.94 -2.59 -8.25
C ASP A 60 12.93 -1.57 -7.64
N ARG A 61 12.65 -1.12 -6.40
CA ARG A 61 13.40 -0.07 -5.70
C ARG A 61 13.57 -0.38 -4.23
N ALA A 62 14.58 0.24 -3.61
CA ALA A 62 14.80 0.15 -2.18
C ALA A 62 14.01 1.24 -1.42
N PHE A 63 13.60 0.92 -0.20
CA PHE A 63 12.93 1.85 0.71
C PHE A 63 13.72 1.97 2.01
N LEU A 64 13.81 3.19 2.52
CA LEU A 64 14.12 3.45 3.92
C LEU A 64 12.79 3.71 4.63
N VAL A 65 12.49 2.91 5.65
CA VAL A 65 11.23 3.04 6.40
C VAL A 65 11.54 3.38 7.86
N GLU A 66 10.97 4.48 8.33
CA GLU A 66 11.02 4.91 9.71
C GLU A 66 9.73 4.52 10.43
N PHE A 67 9.84 3.73 11.50
CA PHE A 67 8.74 3.46 12.42
C PHE A 67 8.85 4.40 13.62
N TYR A 68 7.85 5.27 13.80
CA TYR A 68 7.82 6.26 14.87
C TYR A 68 6.54 6.14 15.71
N ALA A 69 6.54 6.80 16.87
CA ALA A 69 5.34 7.06 17.67
C ALA A 69 5.21 8.58 17.85
N ASP A 70 4.00 9.10 17.67
CA ASP A 70 3.68 10.53 17.76
C ASP A 70 3.90 11.12 19.16
N CYS A 71 3.87 10.28 20.18
CA CYS A 71 4.03 10.66 21.58
C CYS A 71 5.48 10.60 22.09
N CYS A 72 6.43 10.15 21.28
CA CYS A 72 7.82 10.02 21.70
C CYS A 72 8.63 11.26 21.31
N VAL A 73 9.28 11.88 22.29
CA VAL A 73 10.30 12.90 22.08
C VAL A 73 11.66 12.19 22.13
N PHE A 74 12.45 12.34 21.06
CA PHE A 74 13.76 11.71 20.91
C PHE A 74 14.75 12.08 22.03
#